data_AF-A0A1G0C710-F1
#
_entry.id   AF-A0A1G0C710-F1
#
_cell.length_a   1.000
_cell.length_b   1.000
_cell.length_c   1.000
_cell.angle_alpha   90.00
_cell.angle_beta   90.00
_cell.angle_gamma   90.00
#
_symmetry.space_group_name_H-M   'P 1'
#
loop_
_entity.id
_entity.type
_entity.pdbx_description
1 polymer ?
#
loop_
_entity_poly.entity_id
_entity_poly.type
_entity_poly.pdbx_seq_one_letter_code
_entity_poly.pdbx_strand_id
1 'polypeptide(L)'
;MLLKSDNTLLGISYFNNDFYSLLFRMILNLVVLTLMIRFLYYQKAKRKDYLFTYYLIGMITFFLCFGLKKLDIDTGMGLGLFAIFSILRYRTEGIEIKEMTYLFLVIGISVVNALSSNKISLAEMALINGVLLLITFGLENLWLLRHETRKVITYERIDLIKPERYAEMMADVQERTGLKINRIVVGKIDFLRDSAQLLIFFDGDVQQFGSQPDEMPFQNDN
;
A
#
# COMPACT_ATOMS: atom_id res chain seq x y z
N MET A 1 54.64 13.39 14.01
CA MET A 1 53.62 14.36 14.49
C MET A 1 53.45 15.40 13.40
N LEU A 2 52.21 15.80 13.09
CA LEU A 2 51.79 16.80 12.10
C LEU A 2 51.61 16.31 10.66
N LEU A 3 50.38 15.91 10.33
CA LEU A 3 49.59 16.42 9.19
C LEU A 3 48.14 15.94 9.39
N LYS A 4 47.46 16.51 10.40
CA LYS A 4 46.00 16.46 10.44
C LYS A 4 45.55 17.51 9.43
N SER A 5 45.17 17.06 8.24
CA SER A 5 44.55 17.91 7.23
C SER A 5 43.27 18.46 7.84
N ASP A 6 43.32 19.70 8.32
CA ASP A 6 42.14 20.41 8.81
C ASP A 6 41.23 20.67 7.62
N ASN A 7 40.35 19.70 7.38
CA ASN A 7 39.31 19.75 6.36
C ASN A 7 38.16 20.65 6.84
N THR A 8 38.44 21.90 7.19
CA THR A 8 37.46 22.87 7.69
C THR A 8 37.37 24.08 6.78
N LEU A 9 36.20 24.27 6.16
CA LEU A 9 35.81 25.54 5.54
C LEU A 9 34.61 26.07 6.33
N LEU A 10 34.68 27.33 6.77
CA LEU A 10 33.62 28.01 7.54
C LEU A 10 33.19 27.27 8.83
N GLY A 11 34.10 26.54 9.48
CA GLY A 11 33.80 25.79 10.70
C GLY A 11 33.09 24.45 10.48
N ILE A 12 32.91 24.02 9.23
CA ILE A 12 32.27 22.75 8.86
C ILE A 12 33.36 21.76 8.43
N SER A 13 33.44 20.61 9.12
CA SER A 13 34.34 19.51 8.73
C SER A 13 33.79 18.78 7.49
N TYR A 14 34.55 18.74 6.39
CA TYR A 14 34.07 18.20 5.10
C TYR A 14 33.73 16.71 5.13
N PHE A 15 34.55 15.89 5.79
CA PHE A 15 34.38 14.44 5.82
C PHE A 15 34.74 13.93 7.21
N ASN A 16 33.73 13.59 8.01
CA ASN A 16 33.87 12.87 9.26
C ASN A 16 33.51 11.38 9.06
N ASN A 17 33.93 10.49 9.97
CA ASN A 17 33.52 9.08 9.94
C ASN A 17 31.99 8.90 9.89
N ASP A 18 31.24 9.84 10.46
CA ASP A 18 29.78 9.86 10.38
C ASP A 18 29.23 10.00 8.96
N PHE A 19 29.96 10.66 8.05
CA PHE A 19 29.55 10.81 6.66
C PHE A 19 29.56 9.45 5.95
N TYR A 20 30.58 8.64 6.17
CA TYR A 20 30.66 7.29 5.59
C TYR A 20 29.58 6.37 6.17
N SER A 21 29.31 6.49 7.47
CA SER A 21 28.20 5.75 8.12
C SER A 21 26.84 6.14 7.53
N LEU A 22 26.60 7.45 7.34
CA LEU A 22 25.39 7.96 6.68
C LEU A 22 25.28 7.41 5.27
N LEU A 23 26.33 7.54 4.45
CA LEU A 23 26.33 7.14 3.05
C LEU A 23 26.04 5.63 2.91
N PHE A 24 26.70 4.81 3.73
CA PHE A 24 26.50 3.37 3.73
C PHE A 24 25.06 2.98 4.09
N ARG A 25 24.50 3.54 5.17
CA ARG A 25 23.11 3.28 5.57
C ARG A 25 22.10 3.80 4.56
N MET A 26 22.37 4.94 3.95
CA MET A 26 21.53 5.53 2.91
C MET A 26 21.48 4.61 1.67
N ILE A 27 22.63 4.08 1.24
CA ILE A 27 22.69 3.14 0.11
C ILE A 27 21.92 1.86 0.46
N LEU A 28 22.12 1.30 1.66
CA LEU A 28 21.37 0.12 2.09
C LEU A 28 19.86 0.40 2.14
N ASN A 29 19.46 1.54 2.69
CA ASN A 29 18.06 1.95 2.70
C ASN A 29 17.49 2.06 1.29
N LEU A 30 18.22 2.70 0.38
CA LEU A 30 17.81 2.85 -1.01
C LEU A 30 17.68 1.50 -1.73
N VAL A 31 18.58 0.56 -1.47
CA VAL A 31 18.51 -0.81 -2.00
C VAL A 31 17.28 -1.53 -1.48
N VAL A 32 17.03 -1.53 -0.16
CA VAL A 32 15.85 -2.18 0.41
C VAL A 32 14.56 -1.54 -0.08
N LEU A 33 14.49 -0.20 -0.11
CA LEU A 33 13.35 0.53 -0.68
C LEU A 33 13.12 0.18 -2.14
N THR A 34 14.20 0.06 -2.94
CA THR A 34 14.08 -0.33 -4.35
C THR A 34 13.58 -1.75 -4.50
N LEU A 35 14.05 -2.68 -3.68
CA LEU A 35 13.52 -4.05 -3.66
C LEU A 35 12.02 -4.04 -3.32
N MET A 36 11.65 -3.32 -2.27
CA MET A 36 10.27 -3.24 -1.78
C MET A 36 9.31 -2.60 -2.81
N ILE A 37 9.70 -1.45 -3.37
CA ILE A 37 8.86 -0.68 -4.31
C ILE A 37 8.86 -1.32 -5.71
N ARG A 38 10.00 -1.80 -6.21
CA ARG A 38 10.09 -2.26 -7.60
C ARG A 38 9.72 -3.72 -7.79
N PHE A 39 10.04 -4.60 -6.84
CA PHE A 39 9.75 -6.03 -6.96
C PHE A 39 8.39 -6.42 -6.39
N LEU A 40 7.98 -5.85 -5.24
CA LEU A 40 6.69 -6.20 -4.66
C LEU A 40 5.59 -5.29 -5.22
N TYR A 41 5.72 -3.98 -5.02
CA TYR A 41 4.67 -3.03 -5.37
C TYR A 41 4.45 -2.91 -6.90
N TYR A 42 5.49 -2.58 -7.68
CA TYR A 42 5.34 -2.27 -9.11
C TYR A 42 4.83 -3.46 -9.95
N GLN A 43 5.20 -4.70 -9.59
CA GLN A 43 4.73 -5.88 -10.32
C GLN A 43 3.21 -6.06 -10.23
N LYS A 44 2.57 -5.58 -9.15
CA LYS A 44 1.17 -5.87 -8.84
C LYS A 44 0.27 -4.65 -9.00
N ALA A 45 0.70 -3.46 -8.57
CA ALA A 45 -0.14 -2.26 -8.61
C ALA A 45 -0.13 -1.55 -9.98
N LYS A 46 0.94 -1.67 -10.79
CA LYS A 46 1.14 -1.04 -12.12
C LYS A 46 0.88 0.48 -12.21
N ARG A 47 0.49 1.17 -11.13
CA ARG A 47 0.28 2.62 -11.05
C ARG A 47 1.61 3.31 -10.73
N LYS A 48 2.09 4.13 -11.65
CA LYS A 48 3.40 4.80 -11.53
C LYS A 48 3.37 5.98 -10.56
N ASP A 49 2.20 6.53 -10.27
CA ASP A 49 2.02 7.79 -9.54
C ASP A 49 2.51 7.72 -8.09
N TYR A 50 2.42 6.54 -7.45
CA TYR A 50 2.85 6.36 -6.06
C TYR A 50 4.34 6.03 -5.90
N LEU A 51 5.02 5.56 -6.96
CA LEU A 51 6.44 5.18 -6.88
C LEU A 51 7.29 6.36 -6.39
N PHE A 52 7.10 7.52 -7.01
CA PHE A 52 7.82 8.75 -6.65
C PHE A 52 7.58 9.12 -5.20
N THR A 53 6.31 9.11 -4.78
CA THR A 53 5.89 9.42 -3.42
C THR A 53 6.54 8.50 -2.39
N TYR A 54 6.63 7.20 -2.66
CA TYR A 54 7.24 6.22 -1.76
C TYR A 54 8.74 6.45 -1.60
N TYR A 55 9.46 6.66 -2.70
CA TYR A 55 10.88 6.97 -2.63
C TYR A 55 11.15 8.25 -1.85
N LEU A 56 10.39 9.32 -2.11
CA LEU A 56 10.59 10.59 -1.41
C LEU A 56 10.28 10.46 0.08
N ILE A 57 9.14 9.88 0.44
CA ILE A 57 8.76 9.73 1.85
C ILE A 57 9.78 8.86 2.58
N GLY A 58 10.18 7.72 2.01
CA GLY A 58 11.20 6.85 2.62
C GLY A 58 12.54 7.57 2.83
N MET A 59 13.01 8.32 1.81
CA MET A 59 14.26 9.07 1.92
C MET A 59 14.17 10.21 2.95
N ILE A 60 13.08 10.98 2.96
CA ILE A 60 12.87 12.06 3.94
C ILE A 60 12.82 11.48 5.36
N THR A 61 12.06 10.41 5.57
CA THR A 61 11.99 9.73 6.87
C THR A 61 13.37 9.25 7.32
N PHE A 62 14.15 8.63 6.43
CA PHE A 62 15.52 8.19 6.74
C PHE A 62 16.39 9.36 7.21
N PHE A 63 16.43 10.46 6.46
CA PHE A 63 17.26 11.62 6.82
C PHE A 63 16.79 12.28 8.13
N LEU A 64 15.48 12.37 8.34
CA LEU A 64 14.91 12.95 9.55
C LEU A 64 15.30 12.10 10.77
N CYS A 65 15.13 10.78 10.70
CA CYS A 65 15.52 9.86 11.78
C CYS A 65 17.02 9.85 12.02
N PHE A 66 17.85 9.83 10.97
CA PHE A 66 19.30 9.85 11.11
C PHE A 66 19.80 11.16 11.74
N GLY A 67 19.25 12.30 11.28
CA GLY A 67 19.60 13.62 11.79
C GLY A 67 19.22 13.80 13.26
N LEU A 68 18.01 13.41 13.64
CA LEU A 68 17.56 13.47 15.04
C LEU A 68 18.36 12.54 15.95
N LYS A 69 18.72 11.34 15.46
CA LYS A 69 19.53 10.41 16.24
C LYS A 69 20.94 10.94 16.47
N LYS A 70 21.53 11.64 15.49
CA LYS A 70 22.84 12.27 15.62
C LYS A 70 22.87 13.41 16.64
N LEU A 71 21.73 14.05 16.87
CA LEU A 71 21.58 15.09 17.89
C LEU A 71 21.24 14.51 19.29
N ASP A 72 21.24 13.18 19.44
CA ASP A 72 20.84 12.44 20.66
C ASP A 72 19.45 12.84 21.20
N ILE A 73 18.55 13.26 20.30
CA ILE A 73 17.18 13.65 20.66
C ILE A 73 16.26 12.42 20.52
N ASP A 74 16.37 11.47 21.46
CA ASP A 74 15.54 10.25 21.45
C ASP A 74 14.03 10.58 21.50
N THR A 75 13.64 11.60 22.26
CA THR A 75 12.25 12.11 22.31
C THR A 75 11.80 12.74 20.98
N GLY A 76 12.73 13.36 20.26
CA GLY A 76 12.48 14.05 19.00
C GLY A 76 12.09 13.08 17.89
N MET A 77 12.59 11.84 17.94
CA MET A 77 12.24 10.80 16.99
C MET A 77 10.76 10.44 17.05
N GLY A 78 10.22 10.23 18.26
CA GLY A 78 8.79 9.93 18.46
C GLY A 78 7.92 11.08 17.96
N LEU A 79 8.32 12.33 18.25
CA LEU A 79 7.63 13.53 17.76
C LEU A 79 7.68 13.66 16.23
N GLY A 80 8.82 13.37 15.61
CA GLY A 80 8.98 13.41 14.15
C GLY A 80 8.13 12.37 13.43
N LEU A 81 8.09 11.14 13.95
CA LEU A 81 7.22 10.08 13.43
C LEU A 81 5.75 10.43 13.60
N PHE A 82 5.36 10.98 14.76
CA PHE A 82 3.99 11.42 15.00
C PHE A 82 3.56 12.55 14.04
N ALA A 83 4.45 13.50 13.76
CA ALA A 83 4.20 14.57 12.79
C ALA A 83 4.02 14.01 11.37
N ILE A 84 4.90 13.08 10.95
CA ILE A 84 4.78 12.40 9.64
C ILE A 84 3.44 11.66 9.55
N PHE A 85 3.06 10.89 10.58
CA PHE A 85 1.78 10.16 10.59
C PHE A 85 0.57 11.10 10.64
N SER A 86 0.66 12.24 11.32
CA SER A 86 -0.41 13.23 11.36
C SER A 86 -0.67 13.84 9.98
N ILE A 87 0.40 14.24 9.26
CA ILE A 87 0.30 14.79 7.90
C ILE A 87 -0.17 13.71 6.92
N LEU A 88 0.35 12.49 7.04
CA LEU A 88 -0.07 11.36 6.22
C LEU A 88 -1.54 11.03 6.42
N ARG A 89 -2.03 10.99 7.65
CA ARG A 89 -3.45 10.76 7.96
C ARG A 89 -4.33 11.79 7.23
N TYR A 90 -3.97 13.07 7.30
CA TYR A 90 -4.70 14.14 6.61
C TYR A 90 -4.71 14.00 5.08
N ARG A 91 -3.68 13.37 4.50
CA ARG A 91 -3.58 13.16 3.04
C ARG A 91 -4.07 11.80 2.55
N THR A 92 -4.33 10.84 3.44
CA THR A 92 -4.59 9.44 3.08
C THR A 92 -6.08 9.08 2.99
N GLU A 93 -7.02 9.99 3.29
CA GLU A 93 -8.47 9.73 3.23
C GLU A 93 -8.98 9.33 1.83
N GLY A 94 -8.23 9.63 0.76
CA GLY A 94 -8.55 9.21 -0.61
C GLY A 94 -7.61 8.15 -1.20
N ILE A 95 -6.74 7.55 -0.39
CA ILE A 95 -5.75 6.58 -0.85
C ILE A 95 -6.28 5.16 -0.60
N GLU A 96 -6.15 4.28 -1.60
CA GLU A 96 -6.53 2.88 -1.45
C GLU A 96 -5.80 2.21 -0.27
N ILE A 97 -6.49 1.33 0.47
CA ILE A 97 -5.95 0.67 1.68
C ILE A 97 -4.60 -0.01 1.41
N LYS A 98 -4.44 -0.60 0.22
CA LYS A 98 -3.19 -1.22 -0.22
C LYS A 98 -2.05 -0.20 -0.22
N GLU A 99 -2.24 0.92 -0.89
CA GLU A 99 -1.24 1.99 -1.06
C GLU A 99 -0.84 2.62 0.29
N MET A 100 -1.79 2.79 1.20
CA MET A 100 -1.52 3.27 2.55
C MET A 100 -0.61 2.31 3.32
N THR A 101 -0.79 1.00 3.15
CA THR A 101 0.02 -0.03 3.82
C THR A 101 1.46 -0.03 3.32
N TYR A 102 1.70 0.18 2.01
CA TYR A 102 3.06 0.35 1.47
C TYR A 102 3.74 1.61 2.02
N LEU A 103 3.01 2.72 2.20
CA LEU A 103 3.56 3.92 2.84
C LEU A 103 4.08 3.60 4.25
N PHE A 104 3.30 2.90 5.05
CA PHE A 104 3.74 2.49 6.39
C PHE A 104 4.97 1.57 6.36
N LEU A 105 5.01 0.60 5.43
CA LEU A 105 6.16 -0.29 5.27
C LEU A 105 7.43 0.48 4.89
N VAL A 106 7.35 1.38 3.92
CA VAL A 106 8.45 2.22 3.46
C VAL A 106 8.98 3.12 4.58
N ILE A 107 8.07 3.73 5.36
CA ILE A 107 8.43 4.53 6.54
C ILE A 107 9.13 3.66 7.57
N GLY A 108 8.56 2.51 7.92
CA GLY A 108 9.11 1.58 8.91
C GLY A 108 10.53 1.09 8.55
N ILE A 109 10.73 0.65 7.30
CA ILE A 109 12.05 0.26 6.78
C ILE A 109 13.05 1.41 6.90
N SER A 110 12.63 2.63 6.52
CA SER A 110 13.49 3.81 6.55
C SER A 110 13.91 4.20 7.97
N VAL A 111 13.00 4.07 8.94
CA VAL A 111 13.28 4.29 10.37
C VAL A 111 14.30 3.26 10.86
N VAL A 112 14.05 1.96 10.64
CA VAL A 112 14.96 0.88 11.09
C VAL A 112 16.36 1.08 10.52
N ASN A 113 16.47 1.37 9.22
CA ASN A 113 17.76 1.57 8.56
C ASN A 113 18.48 2.83 9.06
N ALA A 114 17.76 3.90 9.39
CA ALA A 114 18.35 5.10 9.97
C ALA A 114 18.90 4.83 11.40
N LEU A 115 18.16 4.04 12.18
CA LEU A 115 18.43 3.76 13.59
C LEU A 115 19.51 2.71 13.84
N SER A 116 19.94 1.98 12.81
CA SER A 116 20.96 0.93 12.90
C SER A 116 22.35 1.49 13.28
N SER A 117 22.50 1.91 14.54
CA SER A 117 23.74 2.43 15.13
C SER A 117 24.70 1.28 15.48
N ASN A 118 25.87 1.59 16.04
CA ASN A 118 26.90 0.62 16.46
C ASN A 118 26.41 -0.47 17.44
N LYS A 119 25.18 -0.40 17.94
CA LYS A 119 24.53 -1.41 18.78
C LYS A 119 23.75 -2.47 17.99
N ILE A 120 23.36 -2.17 16.75
CA ILE A 120 22.64 -3.09 15.87
C ILE A 120 23.65 -3.60 14.83
N SER A 121 23.86 -4.91 14.80
CA SER A 121 24.75 -5.54 13.83
C SER A 121 24.18 -5.41 12.42
N LEU A 122 25.06 -5.36 11.41
CA LEU A 122 24.64 -5.44 10.00
C LEU A 122 23.77 -6.68 9.74
N ALA A 123 24.04 -7.79 10.45
CA ALA A 123 23.26 -9.01 10.36
C ALA A 123 21.83 -8.85 10.91
N GLU A 124 21.66 -8.15 12.03
CA GLU A 124 20.33 -7.88 12.61
C GLU A 124 19.53 -6.96 11.70
N MET A 125 20.16 -5.93 11.13
CA MET A 125 19.53 -5.04 10.16
C MET A 125 19.10 -5.79 8.89
N ALA A 126 19.96 -6.68 8.37
CA ALA A 126 19.64 -7.52 7.22
C ALA A 126 18.49 -8.48 7.53
N LEU A 127 18.45 -9.05 8.74
CA LEU A 127 17.38 -9.93 9.18
C LEU A 127 16.04 -9.18 9.25
N ILE A 128 15.99 -7.99 9.86
CA ILE A 128 14.75 -7.21 9.97
C ILE A 128 14.22 -6.86 8.58
N ASN A 129 15.07 -6.33 7.71
CA ASN A 129 14.68 -6.00 6.33
C ASN A 129 14.26 -7.25 5.54
N GLY A 130 15.00 -8.35 5.68
CA GLY A 130 14.70 -9.61 5.02
C GLY A 130 13.35 -10.19 5.45
N VAL A 131 13.06 -10.19 6.75
CA VAL A 131 11.77 -10.66 7.30
C VAL A 131 10.63 -9.78 6.82
N LEU A 132 10.78 -8.45 6.83
CA LEU A 132 9.76 -7.54 6.30
C LEU A 132 9.49 -7.82 4.82
N LEU A 133 10.54 -7.93 4.00
CA LEU A 133 10.39 -8.27 2.58
C LEU A 133 9.72 -9.63 2.37
N LEU A 134 10.10 -10.66 3.15
CA LEU A 134 9.52 -12.00 3.05
C LEU A 134 8.06 -12.03 3.47
N ILE A 135 7.69 -11.36 4.56
CA ILE A 135 6.30 -11.30 5.02
C ILE A 135 5.45 -10.55 4.01
N THR A 136 5.90 -9.39 3.51
CA THR A 136 5.14 -8.64 2.51
C THR A 136 5.01 -9.45 1.22
N PHE A 137 6.09 -10.09 0.75
CA PHE A 137 6.06 -10.94 -0.43
C PHE A 137 5.12 -12.15 -0.24
N GLY A 138 5.19 -12.80 0.92
CA GLY A 138 4.34 -13.94 1.27
C GLY A 138 2.87 -13.58 1.34
N LEU A 139 2.51 -12.50 2.04
CA LEU A 139 1.13 -12.03 2.14
C LEU A 139 0.59 -11.60 0.77
N GLU A 140 1.39 -10.91 -0.02
CA GLU A 140 0.96 -10.45 -1.34
C GLU A 140 0.80 -11.60 -2.35
N ASN A 141 1.62 -12.65 -2.26
CA ASN A 141 1.58 -13.76 -3.21
C ASN A 141 0.68 -14.93 -2.77
N LEU A 142 0.58 -15.20 -1.46
CA LEU A 142 -0.22 -16.31 -0.92
C LEU A 142 -1.69 -15.92 -0.75
N TRP A 143 -2.00 -14.64 -0.51
CA TRP A 143 -3.37 -14.13 -0.45
C TRP A 143 -3.89 -13.65 -1.81
N LEU A 144 -3.23 -14.04 -2.89
CA LEU A 144 -3.68 -13.80 -4.27
C LEU A 144 -4.79 -14.79 -4.71
N LEU A 145 -5.44 -15.51 -3.78
CA LEU A 145 -6.63 -16.31 -4.08
C LEU A 145 -7.84 -15.37 -4.21
N ARG A 146 -8.10 -14.99 -5.47
CA ARG A 146 -9.40 -14.54 -6.01
C ARG A 146 -10.04 -13.38 -5.25
N HIS A 147 -9.64 -12.16 -5.60
CA HIS A 147 -10.53 -11.02 -5.39
C HIS A 147 -11.75 -11.23 -6.30
N GLU A 148 -12.81 -11.83 -5.77
CA GLU A 148 -14.11 -11.80 -6.41
C GLU A 148 -14.52 -10.33 -6.55
N THR A 149 -14.50 -9.83 -7.77
CA THR A 149 -14.97 -8.50 -8.08
C THR A 149 -16.48 -8.50 -7.99
N ARG A 150 -17.04 -7.48 -7.34
CA ARG A 150 -18.48 -7.32 -7.17
C ARG A 150 -18.98 -6.19 -8.05
N LYS A 151 -20.11 -6.38 -8.72
CA LYS A 151 -20.80 -5.34 -9.49
C LYS A 151 -22.29 -5.39 -9.20
N VAL A 152 -22.91 -4.22 -9.07
CA VAL A 152 -24.36 -4.10 -8.95
C VAL A 152 -24.92 -3.87 -10.35
N ILE A 153 -25.95 -4.64 -10.71
CA ILE A 153 -26.70 -4.46 -11.96
C ILE A 153 -28.19 -4.38 -11.66
N THR A 154 -28.90 -3.57 -12.44
CA THR A 154 -30.36 -3.58 -12.46
C THR A 154 -30.82 -4.66 -13.42
N TYR A 155 -31.61 -5.60 -12.92
CA TYR A 155 -32.11 -6.75 -13.65
C TYR A 155 -33.61 -6.64 -13.87
N GLU A 156 -34.05 -6.82 -15.11
CA GLU A 156 -35.42 -6.55 -15.54
C GLU A 156 -36.31 -7.81 -15.54
N ARG A 157 -35.73 -9.00 -15.38
CA ARG A 157 -36.50 -10.26 -15.43
C ARG A 157 -36.85 -10.74 -14.01
N ILE A 158 -37.80 -10.04 -13.39
CA ILE A 158 -38.23 -10.32 -12.02
C ILE A 158 -38.80 -11.74 -11.84
N ASP A 159 -39.25 -12.38 -12.91
CA ASP A 159 -39.77 -13.76 -12.93
C ASP A 159 -38.70 -14.83 -12.64
N LEU A 160 -37.42 -14.50 -12.88
CA LEU A 160 -36.28 -15.39 -12.73
C LEU A 160 -35.59 -15.28 -11.35
N ILE A 161 -36.00 -14.33 -10.50
CA ILE A 161 -35.36 -14.12 -9.18
C ILE A 161 -35.71 -15.20 -8.14
N LYS A 162 -36.65 -16.09 -8.47
CA LYS A 162 -37.10 -17.16 -7.58
C LYS A 162 -35.96 -18.16 -7.32
N PRO A 163 -35.82 -18.71 -6.10
CA PRO A 163 -34.77 -19.66 -5.77
C PRO A 163 -34.71 -20.87 -6.73
N GLU A 164 -35.86 -21.34 -7.20
CA GLU A 164 -36.01 -22.45 -8.14
C GLU A 164 -35.39 -22.19 -9.52
N ARG A 165 -35.33 -20.91 -9.93
CA ARG A 165 -34.86 -20.49 -11.26
C ARG A 165 -33.48 -19.84 -11.21
N TYR A 166 -32.75 -20.01 -10.12
CA TYR A 166 -31.42 -19.43 -9.93
C TYR A 166 -30.45 -19.81 -11.07
N ALA A 167 -30.51 -21.05 -11.56
CA ALA A 167 -29.66 -21.50 -12.67
C ALA A 167 -29.96 -20.75 -13.98
N GLU A 168 -31.24 -20.51 -14.29
CA GLU A 168 -31.68 -19.75 -15.46
C GLU A 168 -31.29 -18.27 -15.34
N MET A 169 -31.48 -17.67 -14.16
CA MET A 169 -31.03 -16.31 -13.88
C MET A 169 -29.52 -16.18 -14.05
N MET A 170 -28.73 -17.12 -13.54
CA MET A 170 -27.28 -17.07 -13.66
C MET A 170 -26.83 -17.16 -15.11
N ALA A 171 -27.45 -18.04 -15.92
CA ALA A 171 -27.17 -18.15 -17.35
C ALA A 171 -27.51 -16.85 -18.11
N ASP A 172 -28.69 -16.27 -17.87
CA ASP A 172 -29.12 -15.01 -18.51
C ASP A 172 -28.15 -13.86 -18.19
N VAL A 173 -27.79 -13.72 -16.91
CA VAL A 173 -26.87 -12.67 -16.48
C VAL A 173 -25.46 -12.90 -17.02
N GLN A 174 -24.97 -14.14 -17.09
CA GLN A 174 -23.68 -14.45 -17.72
C GLN A 174 -23.68 -14.15 -19.23
N GLU A 175 -24.76 -14.47 -19.94
CA GLU A 175 -24.92 -14.18 -21.36
C GLU A 175 -24.96 -12.67 -21.64
N ARG A 176 -25.76 -11.92 -20.88
CA ARG A 176 -25.90 -10.46 -21.05
C ARG A 176 -24.66 -9.69 -20.65
N THR A 177 -23.95 -10.12 -19.60
CA THR A 177 -22.75 -9.43 -19.11
C THR A 177 -21.49 -9.88 -19.81
N GLY A 178 -21.48 -11.06 -20.44
CA GLY A 178 -20.27 -11.70 -20.97
C GLY A 178 -19.26 -12.09 -19.88
N LEU A 179 -19.66 -12.03 -18.61
CA LEU A 179 -18.79 -12.29 -17.46
C LEU A 179 -18.99 -13.72 -16.95
N LYS A 180 -17.90 -14.35 -16.53
CA LYS A 180 -17.97 -15.61 -15.79
C LYS A 180 -18.31 -15.33 -14.32
N ILE A 181 -19.60 -15.34 -14.02
CA ILE A 181 -20.14 -15.10 -12.67
C ILE A 181 -19.95 -16.35 -11.78
N ASN A 182 -19.44 -16.14 -10.56
CA ASN A 182 -19.29 -17.16 -9.53
C ASN A 182 -20.53 -17.23 -8.63
N ARG A 183 -21.12 -16.07 -8.29
CA ARG A 183 -22.26 -15.96 -7.38
C ARG A 183 -23.12 -14.74 -7.69
N ILE A 184 -24.44 -14.85 -7.51
CA ILE A 184 -25.39 -13.74 -7.59
C ILE A 184 -26.12 -13.62 -6.25
N VAL A 185 -26.25 -12.40 -5.74
CA VAL A 185 -27.08 -12.09 -4.57
C VAL A 185 -28.18 -11.12 -5.02
N VAL A 186 -29.44 -11.50 -4.81
CA VAL A 186 -30.58 -10.63 -5.09
C VAL A 186 -30.70 -9.60 -3.96
N GLY A 187 -30.65 -8.33 -4.32
CA GLY A 187 -30.82 -7.19 -3.41
C GLY A 187 -32.25 -6.66 -3.44
N LYS A 188 -32.40 -5.34 -3.57
CA LYS A 188 -33.71 -4.68 -3.59
C LYS A 188 -34.55 -5.14 -4.78
N ILE A 189 -35.79 -5.54 -4.53
CA ILE A 189 -36.77 -5.91 -5.53
C ILE A 189 -37.81 -4.78 -5.64
N ASP A 190 -38.03 -4.27 -6.84
CA ASP A 190 -39.05 -3.28 -7.18
C ASP A 190 -40.13 -3.95 -8.05
N PHE A 191 -41.19 -4.42 -7.38
CA PHE A 191 -42.35 -5.04 -8.04
C PHE A 191 -43.20 -4.05 -8.85
N LEU A 192 -43.07 -2.74 -8.65
CA LEU A 192 -43.81 -1.74 -9.45
C LEU A 192 -43.17 -1.55 -10.83
N ARG A 193 -41.85 -1.72 -10.90
CA ARG A 193 -41.06 -1.55 -12.13
C ARG A 193 -40.57 -2.87 -12.73
N ASP A 194 -41.06 -3.99 -12.21
CA ASP A 194 -40.62 -5.34 -12.59
C ASP A 194 -39.09 -5.49 -12.65
N SER A 195 -38.37 -4.91 -11.68
CA SER A 195 -36.91 -4.93 -11.66
C SER A 195 -36.35 -5.32 -10.30
N ALA A 196 -35.15 -5.91 -10.29
CA ALA A 196 -34.43 -6.26 -9.09
C ALA A 196 -32.96 -5.83 -9.22
N GLN A 197 -32.36 -5.39 -8.12
CA GLN A 197 -30.92 -5.16 -8.08
C GLN A 197 -30.22 -6.49 -7.80
N LEU A 198 -29.22 -6.83 -8.61
CA LEU A 198 -28.38 -8.01 -8.42
C LEU A 198 -26.96 -7.58 -8.08
N LEU A 199 -26.38 -8.18 -7.05
CA LEU A 199 -24.96 -8.11 -6.74
C LEU A 199 -24.28 -9.35 -7.31
N ILE A 200 -23.54 -9.17 -8.40
CA ILE A 200 -22.81 -10.25 -9.09
C ILE A 200 -21.36 -10.30 -8.62
N PHE A 201 -20.84 -11.50 -8.36
CA PHE A 201 -19.44 -11.78 -8.02
C PHE A 201 -18.78 -12.51 -9.18
N PHE A 202 -17.66 -12.01 -9.70
CA PHE A 202 -16.93 -12.59 -10.83
C PHE A 202 -15.41 -12.46 -10.64
N ASP A 203 -14.62 -13.31 -11.30
CA ASP A 203 -13.15 -13.24 -11.22
C ASP A 203 -12.65 -12.00 -12.01
N GLY A 204 -12.00 -11.07 -11.32
CA GLY A 204 -11.75 -9.68 -11.73
C GLY A 204 -10.70 -9.40 -12.79
N ASP A 205 -10.20 -10.40 -13.53
CA ASP A 205 -9.16 -10.16 -14.54
C ASP A 205 -9.71 -9.60 -15.86
N VAL A 206 -11.03 -9.63 -16.05
CA VAL A 206 -11.70 -9.20 -17.28
C VAL A 206 -12.53 -7.96 -17.00
N GLN A 207 -12.08 -6.83 -17.57
CA GLN A 207 -12.85 -5.63 -17.90
C GLN A 207 -12.90 -4.47 -16.87
N GLN A 208 -11.81 -3.71 -16.80
CA GLN A 208 -11.87 -2.26 -16.54
C GLN A 208 -12.41 -1.52 -17.78
N PHE A 209 -13.71 -1.60 -18.04
CA PHE A 209 -14.38 -0.63 -18.89
C PHE A 209 -15.39 0.16 -18.04
N GLY A 210 -14.94 1.33 -17.59
CA GLY A 210 -15.82 2.46 -17.30
C GLY A 210 -16.73 2.41 -16.09
N SER A 211 -16.38 1.72 -14.99
CA SER A 211 -17.16 1.82 -13.74
C SER A 211 -16.52 2.79 -12.76
N GLN A 212 -16.99 4.05 -12.80
CA GLN A 212 -17.02 4.90 -11.61
C GLN A 212 -17.85 4.13 -10.55
N PRO A 213 -17.39 3.98 -9.30
CA PRO A 213 -18.24 3.42 -8.26
C PRO A 213 -19.33 4.44 -7.97
N ASP A 214 -20.56 4.16 -8.40
CA ASP A 214 -21.72 4.86 -7.85
C ASP A 214 -21.81 4.50 -6.36
N GLU A 215 -21.49 5.46 -5.50
CA GLU A 215 -21.77 5.39 -4.06
C GLU A 215 -23.28 5.19 -3.88
N MET A 216 -23.70 4.01 -3.44
CA MET A 216 -25.07 3.84 -2.96
C MET A 216 -25.14 4.11 -1.45
N PRO A 217 -26.11 4.91 -0.99
CA PRO A 217 -26.38 5.09 0.42
C PRO A 217 -26.99 3.82 0.98
N PHE A 218 -26.27 3.12 1.85
CA PHE A 218 -26.88 2.20 2.79
C PHE A 218 -27.62 3.05 3.83
N GLN A 219 -28.85 3.45 3.51
CA GLN A 219 -29.74 4.05 4.49
C GLN A 219 -30.30 2.90 5.35
N ASN A 220 -29.72 2.74 6.54
CA ASN A 220 -30.34 1.97 7.61
C ASN A 220 -31.54 2.77 8.09
N ASP A 221 -32.73 2.40 7.64
CA ASP A 221 -33.97 2.85 8.25
C ASP A 221 -34.14 2.08 9.58
N ASN A 222 -33.77 2.76 10.68
CA ASN A 222 -34.32 2.53 12.01
C ASN A 222 -35.50 3.47 12.22
#